data_AF-A0A961BBM4-F1
#
_entry.id   AF-A0A961BBM4-F1
#
_cell.length_a   1.000
_cell.length_b   1.000
_cell.length_c   1.000
_cell.angle_alpha   90.00
_cell.angle_beta   90.00
_cell.angle_gamma   90.00
#
_symmetry.space_group_name_H-M   'P 1'
#
loop_
_entity.id
_entity.type
_entity.pdbx_description
1 polymer ?
#
loop_
_entity_poly.entity_id
_entity_poly.type
_entity_poly.pdbx_seq_one_letter_code
_entity_poly.pdbx_strand_id
1 'polypeptide(L)'
;MNPIPMLLACLWSLAIPNVVSADPITFIHREYPEEHRFIFYAVLEGVYEEGFSEETVSTLLGEKGTEHFVIGCPICEPAYDALHAYRDAPKFTSKKVSQKGFGTGLSDEERALVSGTVEDRRKFIRTLVSRWIEARFSLLKLPEDREKALRESLRKMSEKGTALLENFKKGGNGDLLSKVYADWEFCPSCSGATLHGPAAAER
;
A
#
# COMPACT_ATOMS: atom_id res chain seq x y z
N MET A 1 35.14 -73.81 -37.36
CA MET A 1 36.42 -73.07 -37.47
C MET A 1 36.07 -71.58 -37.55
N ASN A 2 36.61 -70.79 -36.62
CA ASN A 2 36.63 -69.31 -36.62
C ASN A 2 37.25 -68.76 -37.92
N PRO A 3 37.03 -67.48 -38.34
CA PRO A 3 37.14 -66.33 -37.45
C PRO A 3 36.27 -65.07 -37.70
N ILE A 4 36.12 -64.30 -36.60
CA ILE A 4 35.91 -62.84 -36.47
C ILE A 4 37.13 -62.14 -37.15
N PRO A 5 37.05 -61.01 -37.92
CA PRO A 5 36.59 -59.69 -37.43
C PRO A 5 36.05 -58.69 -38.50
N MET A 6 35.39 -57.61 -38.08
CA MET A 6 35.81 -56.23 -38.43
C MET A 6 34.92 -55.16 -37.78
N LEU A 7 35.58 -54.16 -37.20
CA LEU A 7 35.01 -52.94 -36.65
C LEU A 7 34.23 -52.16 -37.70
N LEU A 8 33.15 -51.50 -37.29
CA LEU A 8 32.91 -50.11 -37.69
C LEU A 8 32.22 -49.34 -36.56
N ALA A 9 32.98 -48.41 -35.98
CA ALA A 9 32.50 -47.44 -35.02
C ALA A 9 31.72 -46.35 -35.76
N CYS A 10 30.40 -46.26 -35.54
CA CYS A 10 29.63 -45.06 -35.83
C CYS A 10 29.40 -44.31 -34.52
N LEU A 11 30.39 -43.50 -34.19
CA LEU A 11 30.30 -42.36 -33.28
C LEU A 11 29.77 -41.15 -34.08
N TRP A 12 29.33 -40.10 -33.38
CA TRP A 12 28.86 -38.78 -33.87
C TRP A 12 27.36 -38.73 -34.24
N SER A 13 26.53 -37.81 -33.76
CA SER A 13 26.62 -36.78 -32.73
C SER A 13 25.17 -36.36 -32.45
N LEU A 14 24.63 -36.69 -31.27
CA LEU A 14 23.42 -36.02 -30.78
C LEU A 14 23.84 -34.64 -30.31
N ALA A 15 23.54 -33.61 -31.11
CA ALA A 15 23.62 -32.23 -30.68
C ALA A 15 22.64 -32.06 -29.50
N ILE A 16 23.17 -32.03 -28.28
CA ILE A 16 22.42 -31.65 -27.09
C ILE A 16 22.10 -30.15 -27.28
N PRO A 17 20.83 -29.75 -27.35
CA PRO A 17 20.49 -28.33 -27.42
C PRO A 17 21.05 -27.63 -26.19
N ASN A 18 21.68 -26.47 -26.42
CA ASN A 18 22.23 -25.60 -25.41
C ASN A 18 21.27 -25.51 -24.21
N VAL A 19 21.73 -26.00 -23.07
CA VAL A 19 21.11 -25.70 -21.78
C VAL A 19 21.19 -24.18 -21.64
N VAL A 20 20.07 -23.51 -21.84
CA VAL A 20 19.90 -22.11 -21.48
C VAL A 20 20.24 -22.05 -19.99
N SER A 21 21.39 -21.47 -19.67
CA SER A 21 21.74 -21.13 -18.28
C SER A 21 20.66 -20.18 -17.80
N ALA A 22 19.72 -20.69 -17.01
CA ALA A 22 18.82 -19.83 -16.27
C ALA A 22 19.69 -19.10 -15.25
N ASP A 23 19.92 -17.81 -15.49
CA ASP A 23 20.56 -16.96 -14.50
C ASP A 23 19.82 -17.15 -13.16
N PRO A 24 20.55 -17.33 -12.05
CA PRO A 24 19.90 -17.51 -10.75
C PRO A 24 19.03 -16.29 -10.48
N ILE A 25 17.71 -16.52 -10.38
CA ILE A 25 16.75 -15.51 -9.94
C ILE A 25 17.20 -15.08 -8.55
N THR A 26 17.83 -13.91 -8.49
CA THR A 26 18.31 -13.34 -7.25
C THR A 26 17.10 -12.67 -6.60
N PHE A 27 16.46 -13.36 -5.65
CA PHE A 27 15.42 -12.76 -4.84
C PHE A 27 16.07 -11.71 -3.93
N ILE A 28 15.99 -10.44 -4.32
CA ILE A 28 16.35 -9.33 -3.44
C ILE A 28 15.27 -9.27 -2.36
N HIS A 29 15.53 -9.85 -1.19
CA HIS A 29 14.69 -9.67 -0.02
C HIS A 29 14.81 -8.21 0.44
N ARG A 30 13.87 -7.38 0.00
CA ARG A 30 13.71 -6.03 0.53
C ARG A 30 13.01 -6.12 1.88
N GLU A 31 13.77 -5.93 2.95
CA GLU A 31 13.19 -5.88 4.29
C GLU A 31 12.56 -4.50 4.52
N TYR A 32 11.24 -4.48 4.71
CA TYR A 32 10.53 -3.24 5.00
C TYR A 32 10.62 -2.91 6.50
N PRO A 33 10.84 -1.63 6.88
CA PRO A 33 10.83 -1.20 8.27
C PRO A 33 9.55 -1.59 9.02
N GLU A 34 9.62 -1.73 10.35
CA GLU A 34 8.47 -2.12 11.19
C GLU A 34 7.28 -1.18 10.98
N GLU A 35 7.53 0.12 10.92
CA GLU A 35 6.52 1.17 10.77
C GLU A 35 5.85 1.11 9.40
N HIS A 36 6.62 0.84 8.34
CA HIS A 36 6.08 0.67 7.00
C HIS A 36 5.09 -0.51 6.98
N ARG A 37 5.52 -1.67 7.51
CA ARG A 37 4.65 -2.85 7.60
C ARG A 37 3.43 -2.59 8.49
N PHE A 38 3.62 -1.88 9.60
CA PHE A 38 2.52 -1.53 10.49
C PHE A 38 1.44 -0.72 9.78
N ILE A 39 1.82 0.35 9.06
CA ILE A 39 0.86 1.18 8.31
C ILE A 39 0.20 0.37 7.20
N PHE A 40 0.99 -0.41 6.44
CA PHE A 40 0.46 -1.26 5.38
C PHE A 40 -0.61 -2.22 5.92
N TYR A 41 -0.32 -2.95 7.00
CA TYR A 41 -1.28 -3.88 7.59
C TYR A 41 -2.47 -3.18 8.23
N ALA A 42 -2.27 -2.03 8.88
CA ALA A 42 -3.38 -1.25 9.44
C ALA A 42 -4.39 -0.85 8.35
N VAL A 43 -3.89 -0.29 7.24
CA VAL A 43 -4.73 0.14 6.12
C VAL A 43 -5.37 -1.05 5.42
N LEU A 44 -4.61 -2.13 5.19
CA LEU A 44 -5.10 -3.33 4.52
C LEU A 44 -6.20 -4.03 5.33
N GLU A 45 -5.97 -4.27 6.62
CA GLU A 45 -6.96 -4.84 7.53
C GLU A 45 -8.19 -3.93 7.59
N GLY A 46 -7.98 -2.62 7.74
CA GLY A 46 -9.05 -1.62 7.74
C GLY A 46 -9.96 -1.71 6.52
N VAL A 47 -9.41 -1.64 5.31
CA VAL A 47 -10.22 -1.68 4.08
C VAL A 47 -10.95 -3.02 3.89
N TYR A 48 -10.39 -4.14 4.36
CA TYR A 48 -11.07 -5.43 4.40
C TYR A 48 -12.25 -5.43 5.39
N GLU A 49 -12.06 -4.91 6.60
CA GLU A 49 -13.12 -4.82 7.61
C GLU A 49 -14.27 -3.90 7.17
N GLU A 50 -13.97 -2.82 6.45
CA GLU A 50 -15.01 -1.95 5.89
C GLU A 50 -15.74 -2.60 4.71
N GLY A 51 -15.07 -3.46 3.94
CA GLY A 51 -15.65 -4.11 2.77
C GLY A 51 -15.89 -3.16 1.58
N PHE A 52 -15.00 -2.18 1.36
CA PHE A 52 -15.14 -1.23 0.26
C PHE A 52 -15.17 -1.90 -1.12
N SER A 53 -15.92 -1.30 -2.05
CA SER A 53 -15.91 -1.74 -3.45
C SER A 53 -14.61 -1.33 -4.15
N GLU A 54 -14.29 -2.01 -5.26
CA GLU A 54 -13.13 -1.64 -6.10
C GLU A 54 -13.25 -0.22 -6.64
N GLU A 55 -14.48 0.24 -6.94
CA GLU A 55 -14.76 1.60 -7.41
C GLU A 55 -14.48 2.64 -6.31
N THR A 56 -14.94 2.37 -5.08
CA THR A 56 -14.64 3.22 -3.92
C THR A 56 -13.14 3.34 -3.73
N VAL A 57 -12.42 2.22 -3.73
CA VAL A 57 -10.97 2.23 -3.52
C VAL A 57 -10.24 2.91 -4.69
N SER A 58 -10.69 2.73 -5.93
CA SER A 58 -10.13 3.45 -7.09
C SER A 58 -10.33 4.96 -6.96
N THR A 59 -11.49 5.39 -6.46
CA THR A 59 -11.77 6.81 -6.19
C THR A 59 -10.86 7.35 -5.09
N LEU A 60 -10.60 6.59 -4.02
CA LEU A 60 -9.68 6.98 -2.95
C LEU A 60 -8.21 6.97 -3.40
N LEU A 61 -7.84 6.09 -4.33
CA LEU A 61 -6.51 6.08 -4.93
C LEU A 61 -6.30 7.30 -5.85
N GLY A 62 -7.36 7.80 -6.49
CA GLY A 62 -7.25 8.83 -7.51
C GLY A 62 -6.65 8.29 -8.81
N GLU A 63 -6.71 9.08 -9.88
CA GLU A 63 -6.21 8.67 -11.20
C GLU A 63 -4.69 8.53 -11.19
N LYS A 64 -3.97 9.47 -10.57
CA LYS A 64 -2.50 9.51 -10.54
C LYS A 64 -1.92 9.17 -9.18
N GLY A 65 -2.73 8.98 -8.13
CA GLY A 65 -2.26 8.85 -6.75
C GLY A 65 -1.94 10.20 -6.11
N THR A 66 -1.34 11.12 -6.88
CA THR A 66 -0.90 12.43 -6.41
C THR A 66 -2.04 13.37 -6.02
N GLU A 67 -3.30 13.02 -6.28
CA GLU A 67 -4.46 13.74 -5.79
C GLU A 67 -4.66 13.59 -4.29
N HIS A 68 -4.26 12.44 -3.73
CA HIS A 68 -4.53 12.08 -2.33
C HIS A 68 -3.29 11.62 -1.54
N PHE A 69 -2.19 11.29 -2.24
CA PHE A 69 -0.94 10.82 -1.64
C PHE A 69 0.27 11.70 -2.03
N VAL A 70 1.15 11.94 -1.06
CA VAL A 70 2.40 12.69 -1.29
C VAL A 70 3.49 11.72 -1.78
N ILE A 71 4.09 12.01 -2.94
CA ILE A 71 5.16 11.17 -3.50
C ILE A 71 6.35 11.11 -2.53
N GLY A 72 6.85 9.89 -2.30
CA GLY A 72 8.00 9.63 -1.42
C GLY A 72 7.73 9.84 0.06
N CYS A 73 6.49 10.15 0.45
CA CYS A 73 6.11 10.23 1.85
C CYS A 73 6.11 8.84 2.49
N PRO A 74 6.83 8.63 3.60
CA PRO A 74 7.00 7.31 4.19
C PRO A 74 5.73 6.73 4.83
N ILE A 75 4.67 7.55 4.99
CA ILE A 75 3.34 7.10 5.45
C ILE A 75 2.38 6.90 4.27
N CYS A 76 2.44 7.77 3.25
CA CYS A 76 1.56 7.64 2.08
C CYS A 76 1.88 6.40 1.27
N GLU A 77 3.15 6.07 1.09
CA GLU A 77 3.58 4.91 0.31
C GLU A 77 2.97 3.58 0.82
N PRO A 78 3.16 3.17 2.10
CA PRO A 78 2.53 1.94 2.58
C PRO A 78 0.99 1.99 2.59
N ALA A 79 0.38 3.16 2.79
CA ALA A 79 -1.07 3.30 2.73
C ALA A 79 -1.62 3.14 1.30
N TYR A 80 -0.95 3.75 0.33
CA TYR A 80 -1.26 3.63 -1.10
C TYR A 80 -1.10 2.19 -1.58
N ASP A 81 0.02 1.55 -1.20
CA ASP A 81 0.32 0.16 -1.57
C ASP A 81 -0.72 -0.80 -0.98
N ALA A 82 -1.17 -0.59 0.26
CA ALA A 82 -2.22 -1.40 0.87
C ALA A 82 -3.57 -1.28 0.15
N LEU A 83 -3.96 -0.06 -0.24
CA LEU A 83 -5.19 0.16 -1.01
C LEU A 83 -5.11 -0.46 -2.42
N HIS A 84 -3.97 -0.36 -3.09
CA HIS A 84 -3.73 -1.05 -4.36
C HIS A 84 -3.81 -2.58 -4.20
N ALA A 85 -3.13 -3.12 -3.19
CA ALA A 85 -3.14 -4.55 -2.90
C ALA A 85 -4.57 -5.06 -2.65
N TYR A 86 -5.37 -4.32 -1.88
CA TYR A 86 -6.79 -4.64 -1.69
C TYR A 86 -7.58 -4.57 -2.99
N ARG A 87 -7.44 -3.48 -3.77
CA ARG A 87 -8.18 -3.31 -5.03
C ARG A 87 -7.90 -4.46 -5.99
N ASP A 88 -6.66 -4.92 -6.06
CA ASP A 88 -6.22 -5.91 -7.05
C ASP A 88 -6.38 -7.36 -6.54
N ALA A 89 -6.61 -7.56 -5.23
CA ALA A 89 -6.85 -8.88 -4.66
C ALA A 89 -8.11 -9.55 -5.24
N PRO A 90 -8.18 -10.88 -5.36
CA PRO A 90 -9.41 -11.54 -5.76
C PRO A 90 -10.52 -11.33 -4.72
N LYS A 91 -11.78 -11.33 -5.17
CA LYS A 91 -12.94 -11.36 -4.27
C LYS A 91 -13.01 -12.69 -3.54
N PHE A 92 -13.54 -12.68 -2.31
CA PHE A 92 -13.95 -13.90 -1.63
C PHE A 92 -15.21 -14.44 -2.31
N THR A 93 -15.09 -15.60 -2.95
CA THR A 93 -16.18 -16.23 -3.70
C THR A 93 -16.61 -17.56 -3.08
N SER A 94 -17.92 -17.75 -2.95
CA SER A 94 -18.58 -19.03 -2.67
C SER A 94 -19.76 -19.23 -3.62
N LYS A 95 -20.47 -20.36 -3.52
CA LYS A 95 -21.67 -20.61 -4.35
C LYS A 95 -22.78 -19.55 -4.21
N LYS A 96 -22.78 -18.76 -3.13
CA LYS A 96 -23.86 -17.81 -2.81
C LYS A 96 -23.40 -16.37 -2.56
N VAL A 97 -22.09 -16.14 -2.44
CA VAL A 97 -21.53 -14.85 -2.01
C VAL A 97 -20.31 -14.54 -2.86
N SER A 98 -20.20 -13.30 -3.31
CA SER A 98 -19.00 -12.73 -3.94
C SER A 98 -18.79 -11.33 -3.37
N GLN A 99 -17.81 -11.17 -2.50
CA GLN A 99 -17.54 -9.90 -1.82
C GLN A 99 -16.05 -9.63 -1.68
N LYS A 100 -15.66 -8.36 -1.56
CA LYS A 100 -14.25 -7.95 -1.50
C LYS A 100 -13.69 -7.94 -0.06
N GLY A 101 -14.52 -7.63 0.92
CA GLY A 101 -14.17 -7.67 2.34
C GLY A 101 -15.32 -8.17 3.21
N PHE A 102 -15.32 -7.78 4.47
CA PHE A 102 -16.20 -8.33 5.51
C PHE A 102 -17.28 -7.36 5.97
N GLY A 103 -17.09 -6.05 5.74
CA GLY A 103 -18.05 -5.02 6.09
C GLY A 103 -19.10 -4.74 5.01
N THR A 104 -20.02 -3.83 5.33
CA THR A 104 -21.13 -3.42 4.47
C THR A 104 -20.77 -2.33 3.46
N GLY A 105 -19.52 -1.88 3.44
CA GLY A 105 -19.06 -0.71 2.72
C GLY A 105 -19.39 0.60 3.47
N LEU A 106 -19.22 1.72 2.75
CA LEU A 106 -19.42 3.08 3.25
C LEU A 106 -20.84 3.33 3.78
N SER A 107 -20.99 4.23 4.76
CA SER A 107 -22.29 4.84 5.08
C SER A 107 -22.76 5.80 3.97
N ASP A 108 -23.99 6.30 4.05
CA ASP A 108 -24.49 7.30 3.09
C ASP A 108 -23.71 8.63 3.19
N GLU A 109 -23.35 9.04 4.40
CA GLU A 109 -22.54 10.22 4.67
C GLU A 109 -21.11 10.05 4.12
N GLU A 110 -20.49 8.89 4.35
CA GLU A 110 -19.16 8.58 3.82
C GLU A 110 -19.18 8.48 2.28
N ARG A 111 -20.24 7.93 1.68
CA ARG A 111 -20.44 7.94 0.21
C ARG A 111 -20.49 9.36 -0.35
N ALA A 112 -21.15 10.29 0.34
CA ALA A 112 -21.22 11.68 -0.08
C ALA A 112 -19.82 12.33 -0.08
N LEU A 113 -18.99 12.04 0.92
CA LEU A 113 -17.60 12.53 0.96
C LEU A 113 -16.75 11.96 -0.18
N VAL A 114 -16.86 10.67 -0.47
CA VAL A 114 -16.12 10.03 -1.57
C VAL A 114 -16.52 10.62 -2.93
N SER A 115 -17.81 10.89 -3.11
CA SER A 115 -18.38 11.49 -4.32
C SER A 115 -18.19 13.00 -4.41
N GLY A 116 -17.65 13.63 -3.37
CA GLY A 116 -17.46 15.08 -3.27
C GLY A 116 -16.22 15.60 -4.00
N THR A 117 -15.65 16.67 -3.46
CA THR A 117 -14.43 17.29 -3.99
C THR A 117 -13.18 16.47 -3.66
N VAL A 118 -12.04 16.81 -4.28
CA VAL A 118 -10.74 16.22 -3.89
C VAL A 118 -10.42 16.53 -2.43
N GLU A 119 -10.80 17.71 -1.95
CA GLU A 119 -10.62 18.11 -0.55
C GLU A 119 -11.46 17.24 0.40
N ASP A 120 -12.72 16.95 0.05
CA ASP A 120 -13.58 16.06 0.83
C ASP A 120 -12.99 14.65 0.92
N ARG A 121 -12.46 14.13 -0.21
CA ARG A 121 -11.75 12.85 -0.22
C ARG A 121 -10.49 12.86 0.63
N ARG A 122 -9.69 13.93 0.59
CA ARG A 122 -8.50 14.09 1.45
C ARG A 122 -8.89 14.08 2.94
N LYS A 123 -9.95 14.78 3.32
CA LYS A 123 -10.47 14.77 4.70
C LYS A 123 -10.96 13.39 5.11
N PHE A 124 -11.68 12.70 4.21
CA PHE A 124 -12.16 11.35 4.47
C PHE A 124 -11.02 10.34 4.63
N ILE A 125 -10.00 10.38 3.76
CA ILE A 125 -8.81 9.53 3.86
C ILE A 125 -8.08 9.75 5.19
N ARG A 126 -7.98 11.00 5.66
CA ARG A 126 -7.42 11.30 6.99
C ARG A 126 -8.19 10.56 8.09
N THR A 127 -9.52 10.62 8.06
CA THR A 127 -10.38 9.92 9.03
C THR A 127 -10.19 8.40 8.97
N LEU A 128 -10.18 7.81 7.76
CA LEU A 128 -9.96 6.38 7.58
C LEU A 128 -8.61 5.92 8.11
N VAL A 129 -7.53 6.61 7.75
CA VAL A 129 -6.18 6.24 8.20
C VAL A 129 -6.07 6.36 9.72
N SER A 130 -6.64 7.40 10.34
CA SER A 130 -6.67 7.51 11.81
C SER A 130 -7.42 6.33 12.44
N ARG A 131 -8.64 6.05 11.96
CA ARG A 131 -9.47 4.94 12.43
C ARG A 131 -8.74 3.60 12.35
N TRP A 132 -8.11 3.31 11.21
CA TRP A 132 -7.45 2.03 10.96
C TRP A 132 -6.13 1.89 11.73
N ILE A 133 -5.37 2.97 11.90
CA ILE A 133 -4.15 2.96 12.72
C ILE A 133 -4.49 2.70 14.20
N GLU A 134 -5.51 3.38 14.74
CA GLU A 134 -5.94 3.15 16.13
C GLU A 134 -6.52 1.74 16.32
N ALA A 135 -7.31 1.25 15.37
CA ALA A 135 -7.79 -0.13 15.39
C ALA A 135 -6.63 -1.14 15.43
N ARG A 136 -5.57 -0.88 14.65
CA ARG A 136 -4.37 -1.74 14.63
C ARG A 136 -3.61 -1.71 15.95
N PHE A 137 -3.42 -0.54 16.57
CA PHE A 137 -2.83 -0.45 17.91
C PHE A 137 -3.66 -1.24 18.93
N SER A 138 -4.98 -1.07 18.91
CA SER A 138 -5.92 -1.78 19.80
C SER A 138 -5.85 -3.30 19.61
N LEU A 139 -5.73 -3.77 18.38
CA LEU A 139 -5.64 -5.19 18.05
C LEU A 139 -4.32 -5.80 18.54
N LEU A 140 -3.20 -5.11 18.35
CA LEU A 140 -1.87 -5.62 18.72
C LEU A 140 -1.63 -5.64 20.23
N LYS A 141 -2.32 -4.78 21.00
CA LYS A 141 -2.19 -4.68 22.47
C LYS A 141 -0.72 -4.65 22.91
N LEU A 142 0.04 -3.77 22.26
CA LEU A 142 1.47 -3.65 22.52
C LEU A 142 1.71 -3.20 23.97
N PRO A 143 2.85 -3.59 24.59
CA PRO A 143 3.32 -2.95 25.81
C PRO A 143 3.39 -1.43 25.65
N GLU A 144 3.10 -0.68 26.71
CA GLU A 144 2.97 0.79 26.67
C GLU A 144 4.21 1.49 26.10
N ASP A 145 5.41 1.00 26.45
CA ASP A 145 6.69 1.50 25.95
C ASP A 145 6.87 1.25 24.45
N ARG A 146 6.48 0.06 23.98
CA ARG A 146 6.48 -0.32 22.56
C ARG A 146 5.49 0.50 21.76
N GLU A 147 4.26 0.68 22.26
CA GLU A 147 3.25 1.52 21.63
C GLU A 147 3.75 2.96 21.51
N LYS A 148 4.28 3.53 22.60
CA LYS A 148 4.82 4.89 22.61
C LYS A 148 5.97 5.05 21.61
N ALA A 149 6.89 4.09 21.54
CA ALA A 149 8.01 4.12 20.59
C ALA A 149 7.53 4.07 19.12
N LEU A 150 6.52 3.25 18.83
CA LEU A 150 5.95 3.14 17.49
C LEU A 150 5.18 4.42 17.11
N ARG A 151 4.36 4.98 18.00
CA ARG A 151 3.67 6.26 17.80
C ARG A 151 4.66 7.41 17.54
N GLU A 152 5.76 7.45 18.29
CA GLU A 152 6.82 8.44 18.06
C GLU A 152 7.50 8.26 16.69
N SER A 153 7.66 7.02 16.24
CA SER A 153 8.22 6.72 14.92
C SER A 153 7.28 7.14 13.78
N LEU A 154 5.97 6.89 13.93
CA LEU A 154 4.94 7.42 13.02
C LEU A 154 4.93 8.96 13.00
N ARG A 155 5.10 9.61 14.16
CA ARG A 155 5.21 11.07 14.26
C ARG A 155 6.40 11.60 13.45
N LYS A 156 7.59 11.00 13.59
CA LYS A 156 8.78 11.37 12.80
C LYS A 156 8.61 11.12 11.31
N MET A 157 7.94 10.04 10.91
CA MET A 157 7.60 9.77 9.51
C MET A 157 6.63 10.83 8.95
N SER A 158 5.66 11.25 9.76
CA SER A 158 4.70 12.32 9.42
C SER A 158 5.40 13.66 9.22
N GLU A 159 6.36 14.02 10.09
CA GLU A 159 7.20 15.21 9.93
C GLU A 159 7.99 15.18 8.61
N LYS A 160 8.59 14.04 8.25
CA LYS A 160 9.31 13.87 6.97
C LYS A 160 8.37 14.04 5.78
N GLY A 161 7.19 13.42 5.81
CA GLY A 161 6.19 13.54 4.75
C GLY A 161 5.67 14.98 4.60
N THR A 162 5.47 15.68 5.72
CA THR A 162 5.06 17.10 5.72
C THR A 162 6.16 17.99 5.17
N ALA A 163 7.41 17.76 5.55
CA ALA A 163 8.55 18.49 4.98
C ALA A 163 8.69 18.28 3.46
N LEU A 164 8.43 17.06 2.98
CA LEU A 164 8.40 16.77 1.54
C LEU A 164 7.29 17.54 0.82
N LEU A 165 6.07 17.54 1.36
CA LEU A 165 4.95 18.30 0.81
C LEU A 165 5.28 19.79 0.70
N GLU A 166 5.80 20.38 1.78
CA GLU A 166 6.20 21.79 1.79
C GLU A 166 7.36 22.09 0.83
N ASN A 167 8.29 21.16 0.67
CA ASN A 167 9.34 21.28 -0.34
C ASN A 167 8.79 21.25 -1.77
N PHE A 168 7.83 20.37 -2.08
CA PHE A 168 7.19 20.31 -3.39
C PHE A 168 6.41 21.60 -3.70
N LYS A 169 5.65 22.12 -2.74
CA LYS A 169 4.93 23.40 -2.87
C LYS A 169 5.86 24.57 -3.21
N LYS A 170 7.11 24.52 -2.74
CA LYS A 170 8.17 25.52 -3.02
C LYS A 170 8.95 25.26 -4.31
N GLY A 171 8.62 24.23 -5.09
CA GLY A 171 9.29 23.90 -6.35
C GLY A 171 10.54 23.04 -6.21
N GLY A 172 10.81 22.45 -5.04
CA GLY A 172 12.03 21.68 -4.77
C GLY A 172 12.25 20.43 -5.63
N ASN A 173 11.28 20.03 -6.46
CA ASN A 173 11.40 18.95 -7.45
C ASN A 173 10.78 19.35 -8.80
N GLY A 174 10.87 20.64 -9.14
CA GLY A 174 10.37 21.21 -10.40
C GLY A 174 8.91 21.66 -10.36
N ASP A 175 8.54 22.40 -11.40
CA ASP A 175 7.25 23.11 -11.48
C ASP A 175 6.03 22.21 -11.59
N LEU A 176 6.23 20.95 -11.98
CA LEU A 176 5.12 20.01 -12.11
C LEU A 176 4.55 19.66 -10.74
N LEU A 177 5.40 19.29 -9.79
CA LEU A 177 4.96 18.89 -8.46
C LEU A 177 4.49 20.09 -7.63
N SER A 178 5.06 21.27 -7.82
CA SER A 178 4.55 22.48 -7.16
C SER A 178 3.11 22.78 -7.56
N LYS A 179 2.76 22.62 -8.84
CA LYS A 179 1.37 22.77 -9.32
C LYS A 179 0.44 21.70 -8.77
N VAL A 180 0.90 20.45 -8.71
CA VAL A 180 0.11 19.31 -8.18
C VAL A 180 -0.23 19.48 -6.71
N TYR A 181 0.69 20.02 -5.92
CA TYR A 181 0.56 20.15 -4.47
C TYR A 181 0.20 21.56 -3.99
N ALA A 182 -0.02 22.52 -4.90
CA ALA A 182 -0.19 23.93 -4.56
C ALA A 182 -1.33 24.21 -3.57
N ASP A 183 -2.46 23.50 -3.75
CA ASP A 183 -3.69 23.63 -2.98
C ASP A 183 -3.74 22.74 -1.73
N TRP A 184 -2.68 21.97 -1.46
CA TRP A 184 -2.67 21.06 -0.33
C TRP A 184 -2.44 21.80 0.99
N GLU A 185 -3.44 21.73 1.87
CA GLU A 185 -3.33 22.20 3.25
C GLU A 185 -2.60 21.20 4.16
N PHE A 186 -2.82 19.90 3.95
CA PHE A 186 -2.23 18.84 4.76
C PHE A 186 -2.06 17.55 3.95
N CYS A 187 -1.21 16.66 4.44
CA CYS A 187 -1.12 15.28 3.94
C CYS A 187 -2.13 14.37 4.69
N PRO A 188 -3.11 13.75 4.00
CA PRO A 188 -4.15 12.94 4.63
C PRO A 188 -3.62 11.80 5.47
N SER A 189 -2.72 10.98 4.89
CA SER A 189 -2.19 9.80 5.57
C SER A 189 -1.30 10.20 6.76
N CYS A 190 -0.46 11.23 6.61
CA CYS A 190 0.38 11.73 7.72
C CYS A 190 -0.46 12.25 8.88
N SER A 191 -1.43 13.12 8.57
CA SER A 191 -2.32 13.68 9.59
C SER A 191 -3.16 12.59 10.25
N GLY A 192 -3.69 11.63 9.47
CA GLY A 192 -4.46 10.51 9.99
C GLY A 192 -3.65 9.60 10.91
N ALA A 193 -2.45 9.19 10.48
CA ALA A 193 -1.59 8.30 11.25
C ALA A 193 -1.05 8.89 12.57
N THR A 194 -1.20 10.20 12.76
CA THR A 194 -0.77 10.90 13.98
C THR A 194 -1.92 11.52 14.78
N LEU A 195 -3.15 11.46 14.26
CA LEU A 195 -4.35 11.85 14.99
C LEU A 195 -4.73 10.74 15.97
N HIS A 196 -4.60 11.00 17.27
CA HIS A 196 -4.89 10.03 18.34
C HIS A 196 -5.76 10.68 19.43
N GLY A 197 -6.54 9.86 20.14
CA GLY A 197 -7.44 10.29 21.21
C GLY A 197 -8.88 10.58 20.76
N PRO A 198 -9.74 11.19 21.60
CA PRO A 198 -11.17 11.40 21.30
C PRO A 198 -11.45 12.25 20.05
N ALA A 199 -10.46 13.02 19.58
CA ALA A 199 -10.52 13.73 18.30
C ALA A 199 -10.58 12.81 17.06
N ALA A 200 -10.19 11.53 17.18
CA ALA A 200 -10.38 10.52 16.14
C ALA A 200 -11.78 9.88 16.16
N ALA A 201 -12.58 10.16 17.20
CA ALA A 201 -13.90 9.56 17.44
C ALA A 201 -15.07 10.52 17.20
N GLU A 202 -14.81 11.77 16.81
CA GLU A 202 -15.87 12.72 16.43
C GLU A 202 -16.47 12.30 15.08
N ARG A 203 -17.70 11.80 15.16
CA ARG A 203 -18.60 11.47 14.05
C ARG A 203 -19.33 12.72 13.59
#